data_AF-A0A7X0FQN6-F1
#
_entry.id   AF-A0A7X0FQN6-F1
#
_cell.length_a   1.000
_cell.length_b   1.000
_cell.length_c   1.000
_cell.angle_alpha   90.00
_cell.angle_beta   90.00
_cell.angle_gamma   90.00
#
_symmetry.space_group_name_H-M   'P 1'
#
loop_
_entity.id
_entity.type
_entity.pdbx_description
1 polymer ?
#
loop_
_entity_poly.entity_id
_entity_poly.type
_entity_poly.pdbx_seq_one_letter_code
_entity_poly.pdbx_strand_id
1 'polypeptide(L)'
;MTTVDDPTPAATAQDGALADLFSYPLMSSLTERRTRRIPRGFSVDAGPLSHVSPNEPAPLSKLEEAILVTVIAGITGSTTHDGPLTKPDGTPELGTPFLNILARTASSADNAQATSFFMINDDGIFLIKTPTPQRALELAAELPPSWGDWTEADWLAAADEALVRVSDKRLDFPREWPYYLGWNAQASNAPGTTVFFPVVDCTWQYINALIILACEPEGKRPIFLDDWRPFKPKGVVEWLAKIGGELGLTEKIPYQPIGGLKWARSGFVSRENSAPLGFGGALRTDYEAFFYFQNLMLTGQAMGLGGWIHGSVFPPYIWQRDPSKGWHGLGFRMEEPKKHRSWPPVPASQPNPVGIDGILESLTPPYVGSMDEAVDRVVEMKYGKDGPGYGNEEIWARSYRNRSDAKAYTDEGTKFGPKQIQYVKEACNYIWDTYGRFPAHVDAFYSPGMFLQFAHLEIEYYDRFFDPKQYARQAAHDALWHP
;
A
#
# COMPACT_ATOMS: atom_id res chain seq x y z
N MET A 1 25.10 7.81 56.57
CA MET A 1 24.85 8.22 55.18
C MET A 1 23.54 7.58 54.77
N THR A 2 22.48 8.37 54.84
CA THR A 2 21.13 8.07 54.38
C THR A 2 21.14 8.05 52.85
N THR A 3 20.85 6.90 52.25
CA THR A 3 20.49 6.81 50.84
C THR A 3 19.10 7.38 50.69
N VAL A 4 19.01 8.47 49.94
CA VAL A 4 17.77 9.07 49.47
C VAL A 4 17.19 8.09 48.46
N ASP A 5 16.03 7.51 48.79
CA ASP A 5 15.19 6.82 47.81
C ASP A 5 14.71 7.89 46.82
N ASP A 6 15.16 7.82 45.57
CA ASP A 6 14.55 8.57 44.48
C ASP A 6 13.10 8.07 44.34
N PRO A 7 12.09 8.96 44.34
CA PRO A 7 10.72 8.54 44.14
C PRO A 7 10.56 8.12 42.67
N THR A 8 10.29 6.83 42.45
CA THR A 8 9.77 6.34 41.18
C THR A 8 8.56 7.21 40.80
N PRO A 9 8.52 7.82 39.61
CA PRO A 9 7.36 8.58 39.17
C PRO A 9 6.11 7.69 39.28
N ALA A 10 5.05 8.21 39.90
CA ALA A 10 3.77 7.52 39.96
C ALA A 10 3.29 7.28 38.52
N ALA A 11 3.03 6.02 38.17
CA ALA A 11 2.46 5.66 36.87
C ALA A 11 1.19 6.48 36.65
N THR A 12 1.14 7.19 35.54
CA THR A 12 -0.02 7.97 35.11
C THR A 12 -1.16 7.03 34.70
N ALA A 13 -2.39 7.55 34.68
CA ALA A 13 -3.55 6.84 34.15
C ALA A 13 -3.31 6.24 32.75
N GLN A 14 -2.57 6.96 31.90
CA GLN A 14 -2.23 6.56 30.54
C GLN A 14 -1.16 5.46 30.48
N ASP A 15 -0.27 5.38 31.48
CA ASP A 15 0.60 4.21 31.65
C ASP A 15 -0.21 2.93 31.91
N GLY A 16 -1.39 3.06 32.55
CA GLY A 16 -2.34 1.98 32.75
C GLY A 16 -2.99 1.48 31.45
N ALA A 17 -3.38 2.39 30.57
CA ALA A 17 -3.97 2.07 29.27
C ALA A 17 -2.97 1.34 28.35
N LEU A 18 -1.74 1.82 28.28
CA LEU A 18 -0.66 1.16 27.52
C LEU A 18 -0.32 -0.20 28.11
N ALA A 19 -0.15 -0.31 29.44
CA ALA A 19 0.10 -1.59 30.09
C ALA A 19 -1.01 -2.61 29.82
N ASP A 20 -2.27 -2.19 29.86
CA ASP A 20 -3.42 -3.03 29.53
C ASP A 20 -3.40 -3.48 28.06
N LEU A 21 -3.13 -2.58 27.11
CA LEU A 21 -2.95 -2.92 25.68
C LEU A 21 -1.88 -3.99 25.48
N PHE A 22 -0.70 -3.82 26.07
CA PHE A 22 0.42 -4.76 25.92
C PHE A 22 0.18 -6.10 26.63
N SER A 23 -0.71 -6.13 27.62
CA SER A 23 -1.11 -7.36 28.32
C SER A 23 -2.25 -8.12 27.63
N TYR A 24 -2.97 -7.49 26.69
CA TYR A 24 -4.15 -8.08 26.07
C TYR A 24 -3.78 -9.25 25.15
N PRO A 25 -4.25 -10.50 25.43
CA PRO A 25 -3.78 -11.66 24.68
C PRO A 25 -4.22 -11.66 23.21
N LEU A 26 -3.28 -11.92 22.30
CA LEU A 26 -3.57 -12.03 20.85
C LEU A 26 -4.71 -13.01 20.54
N MET A 27 -4.74 -14.16 21.22
CA MET A 27 -5.80 -15.17 21.03
C MET A 27 -7.18 -14.67 21.50
N SER A 28 -7.22 -13.80 22.51
CA SER A 28 -8.46 -13.13 22.91
C SER A 28 -8.88 -12.12 21.84
N SER A 29 -7.96 -11.32 21.31
CA SER A 29 -8.25 -10.39 20.20
C SER A 29 -8.85 -11.12 19.00
N LEU A 30 -8.28 -12.25 18.59
CA LEU A 30 -8.81 -13.07 17.48
C LEU A 30 -10.25 -13.56 17.73
N THR A 31 -10.56 -14.00 18.96
CA THR A 31 -11.87 -14.59 19.28
C THR A 31 -12.93 -13.56 19.62
N GLU A 32 -12.56 -12.38 20.13
CA GLU A 32 -13.46 -11.32 20.61
C GLU A 32 -13.68 -10.20 19.59
N ARG A 33 -12.75 -10.00 18.63
CA ARG A 33 -12.88 -8.98 17.60
C ARG A 33 -14.15 -9.17 16.77
N ARG A 34 -14.98 -8.15 16.72
CA ARG A 34 -16.21 -8.08 15.90
C ARG A 34 -16.30 -6.75 15.20
N THR A 35 -17.14 -6.71 14.18
CA THR A 35 -17.60 -5.46 13.58
C THR A 35 -18.57 -4.79 14.53
N ARG A 36 -18.27 -3.56 14.95
CA ARG A 36 -19.14 -2.72 15.80
C ARG A 36 -19.18 -1.33 15.18
N ARG A 37 -20.37 -0.91 14.73
CA ARG A 37 -20.54 0.16 13.74
C ARG A 37 -21.14 1.45 14.26
N ILE A 38 -21.79 1.44 15.43
CA ILE A 38 -22.54 2.60 15.91
C ILE A 38 -21.60 3.41 16.81
N PRO A 39 -20.98 4.49 16.29
CA PRO A 39 -20.13 5.32 17.10
C PRO A 39 -20.96 6.15 18.08
N ARG A 40 -20.34 6.59 19.17
CA ARG A 40 -20.96 7.53 20.11
C ARG A 40 -21.42 8.79 19.37
N GLY A 41 -22.61 9.29 19.73
CA GLY A 41 -23.23 10.45 19.10
C GLY A 41 -23.99 10.15 17.80
N PHE A 42 -24.03 8.89 17.36
CA PHE A 42 -24.72 8.52 16.12
C PHE A 42 -26.12 7.98 16.37
N SER A 43 -27.11 8.66 15.80
CA SER A 43 -28.50 8.18 15.80
C SER A 43 -28.76 7.32 14.57
N VAL A 44 -29.40 6.16 14.77
CA VAL A 44 -29.73 5.20 13.71
C VAL A 44 -31.23 4.98 13.64
N ASP A 45 -31.79 5.03 12.43
CA ASP A 45 -33.15 4.62 12.16
C ASP A 45 -33.17 3.22 11.50
N ALA A 46 -33.54 2.21 12.28
CA ALA A 46 -33.52 0.80 11.92
C ALA A 46 -34.73 0.02 12.49
N GLY A 47 -35.90 0.67 12.57
CA GLY A 47 -37.13 0.07 13.08
C GLY A 47 -36.99 -0.38 14.54
N PRO A 48 -37.16 -1.68 14.87
CA PRO A 48 -36.99 -2.18 16.24
C PRO A 48 -35.59 -1.93 16.84
N LEU A 49 -34.58 -1.69 15.99
CA LEU A 49 -33.21 -1.37 16.38
C LEU A 49 -32.91 0.14 16.30
N SER A 50 -33.92 1.00 16.13
CA SER A 50 -33.69 2.45 16.10
C SER A 50 -33.20 2.97 17.45
N HIS A 51 -32.29 3.93 17.41
CA HIS A 51 -31.72 4.59 18.57
C HIS A 51 -31.41 6.05 18.24
N VAL A 52 -31.81 6.94 19.14
CA VAL A 52 -31.44 8.34 19.11
C VAL A 52 -30.39 8.54 20.18
N SER A 53 -29.17 8.88 19.76
CA SER A 53 -28.06 9.09 20.68
C SER A 53 -28.33 10.36 21.52
N PRO A 54 -28.18 10.30 22.85
CA PRO A 54 -28.19 11.47 23.72
C PRO A 54 -26.79 12.12 23.83
N ASN A 55 -25.77 11.51 23.22
CA ASN A 55 -24.37 11.86 23.38
C ASN A 55 -23.88 12.77 22.24
N GLU A 56 -22.83 13.53 22.49
CA GLU A 56 -22.05 14.17 21.43
C GLU A 56 -21.07 13.18 20.81
N PRO A 57 -20.71 13.33 19.52
CA PRO A 57 -19.61 12.58 18.92
C PRO A 57 -18.31 12.73 19.72
N ALA A 58 -17.60 11.62 19.93
CA ALA A 58 -16.33 11.59 20.65
C ALA A 58 -15.21 11.08 19.72
N PRO A 59 -14.30 11.97 19.25
CA PRO A 59 -13.12 11.56 18.51
C PRO A 59 -12.21 10.66 19.35
N LEU A 60 -11.45 9.79 18.68
CA LEU A 60 -10.34 9.10 19.34
C LEU A 60 -9.34 10.12 19.90
N SER A 61 -8.77 9.80 21.05
CA SER A 61 -7.68 10.57 21.63
C SER A 61 -6.42 10.48 20.76
N LYS A 62 -5.51 11.45 20.93
CA LYS A 62 -4.27 11.50 20.15
C LYS A 62 -3.39 10.27 20.38
N LEU A 63 -3.37 9.69 21.58
CA LEU A 63 -2.62 8.46 21.85
C LEU A 63 -3.22 7.26 21.11
N GLU A 64 -4.55 7.13 21.09
CA GLU A 64 -5.22 6.04 20.37
C GLU A 64 -4.96 6.12 18.86
N GLU A 65 -5.08 7.32 18.27
CA GLU A 65 -4.73 7.56 16.87
C GLU A 65 -3.24 7.28 16.62
N ALA A 66 -2.35 7.70 17.52
CA ALA A 66 -0.92 7.50 17.38
C ALA A 66 -0.53 6.01 17.34
N ILE A 67 -1.16 5.17 18.16
CA ILE A 67 -0.96 3.72 18.14
C ILE A 67 -1.40 3.13 16.79
N LEU A 68 -2.58 3.49 16.29
CA LEU A 68 -3.09 3.00 15.00
C LEU A 68 -2.24 3.49 13.81
N VAL A 69 -1.79 4.75 13.85
CA VAL A 69 -0.85 5.32 12.88
C VAL A 69 0.47 4.55 12.92
N THR A 70 1.00 4.24 14.10
CA THR A 70 2.26 3.50 14.27
C THR A 70 2.15 2.05 13.81
N VAL A 71 0.98 1.40 13.95
CA VAL A 71 0.75 0.08 13.33
C VAL A 71 0.95 0.15 11.81
N ILE A 72 0.56 1.25 11.17
CA ILE A 72 0.77 1.44 9.73
C ILE A 72 2.20 1.91 9.43
N ALA A 73 2.67 2.95 10.13
CA ALA A 73 3.87 3.75 9.88
C ALA A 73 5.16 3.16 10.47
N GLY A 74 5.04 2.27 11.45
CA GLY A 74 6.15 1.78 12.26
C GLY A 74 7.05 0.78 11.53
N ILE A 75 8.32 0.81 11.90
CA ILE A 75 9.34 -0.14 11.46
C ILE A 75 9.44 -1.22 12.53
N THR A 76 9.26 -2.48 12.14
CA THR A 76 9.32 -3.64 13.07
C THR A 76 10.68 -4.33 13.08
N GLY A 77 11.62 -3.83 12.28
CA GLY A 77 12.97 -4.36 12.14
C GLY A 77 13.44 -4.32 10.69
N SER A 78 14.18 -5.33 10.27
CA SER A 78 14.66 -5.51 8.91
C SER A 78 14.39 -6.94 8.43
N THR A 79 14.16 -7.11 7.14
CA THR A 79 13.89 -8.41 6.54
C THR A 79 15.15 -9.28 6.52
N THR A 80 14.96 -10.58 6.66
CA THR A 80 16.01 -11.59 6.50
C THR A 80 16.05 -12.04 5.04
N HIS A 81 17.25 -12.17 4.48
CA HIS A 81 17.43 -12.47 3.07
C HIS A 81 18.27 -13.73 2.90
N ASP A 82 17.65 -14.78 2.35
CA ASP A 82 18.19 -16.16 2.35
C ASP A 82 18.88 -16.58 1.04
N GLY A 83 19.19 -15.64 0.14
CA GLY A 83 19.80 -15.87 -1.18
C GLY A 83 21.21 -15.26 -1.34
N PRO A 84 21.68 -15.04 -2.59
CA PRO A 84 21.21 -15.69 -3.82
C PRO A 84 21.35 -17.21 -3.71
N LEU A 85 20.37 -17.96 -4.23
CA LEU A 85 20.44 -19.41 -4.28
C LEU A 85 21.13 -19.88 -5.57
N THR A 86 21.77 -21.04 -5.50
CA THR A 86 22.22 -21.78 -6.70
C THR A 86 21.10 -22.72 -7.12
N LYS A 87 20.65 -22.58 -8.38
CA LYS A 87 19.62 -23.46 -8.96
C LYS A 87 20.15 -24.90 -9.09
N PRO A 88 19.27 -25.91 -9.24
CA PRO A 88 19.70 -27.31 -9.43
C PRO A 88 20.62 -27.54 -10.64
N ASP A 89 20.57 -26.66 -11.65
CA ASP A 89 21.43 -26.69 -12.84
C ASP A 89 22.78 -25.95 -12.65
N GLY A 90 23.07 -25.47 -11.44
CA GLY A 90 24.30 -24.77 -11.08
C GLY A 90 24.32 -23.28 -11.44
N THR A 91 23.24 -22.75 -12.04
CA THR A 91 23.15 -21.33 -12.38
C THR A 91 22.65 -20.50 -11.18
N PRO A 92 23.06 -19.23 -11.06
CA PRO A 92 22.57 -18.36 -9.98
C PRO A 92 21.08 -18.04 -10.17
N GLU A 93 20.35 -18.02 -9.07
CA GLU A 93 19.01 -17.45 -9.00
C GLU A 93 19.05 -15.91 -8.90
N LEU A 94 17.94 -15.27 -9.25
CA LEU A 94 17.79 -13.84 -8.97
C LEU A 94 17.76 -13.64 -7.46
N GLY A 95 18.92 -13.27 -6.89
CA GLY A 95 19.05 -13.00 -5.47
C GLY A 95 18.46 -11.69 -5.02
N THR A 96 18.16 -10.75 -5.93
CA THR A 96 17.79 -9.39 -5.55
C THR A 96 16.36 -8.99 -5.97
N PRO A 97 15.28 -9.74 -5.65
CA PRO A 97 13.93 -9.36 -6.09
C PRO A 97 13.33 -8.17 -5.32
N PHE A 98 13.79 -7.90 -4.09
CA PHE A 98 13.09 -7.01 -3.16
C PHE A 98 13.25 -5.51 -3.45
N LEU A 99 12.30 -4.72 -2.95
CA LEU A 99 12.31 -3.26 -3.07
C LEU A 99 12.74 -2.54 -1.81
N ASN A 100 12.43 -3.10 -0.65
CA ASN A 100 12.77 -2.54 0.64
C ASN A 100 13.48 -3.58 1.51
N ILE A 101 14.27 -3.11 2.48
CA ILE A 101 14.95 -3.95 3.49
C ILE A 101 14.27 -3.83 4.86
N LEU A 102 13.72 -2.66 5.18
CA LEU A 102 13.07 -2.48 6.47
C LEU A 102 11.78 -3.30 6.54
N ALA A 103 11.46 -3.84 7.71
CA ALA A 103 10.26 -4.63 7.93
C ALA A 103 9.13 -3.77 8.50
N ARG A 104 7.89 -4.18 8.21
CA ARG A 104 6.64 -3.51 8.62
C ARG A 104 5.74 -4.48 9.38
N THR A 105 4.65 -3.98 9.95
CA THR A 105 3.68 -4.84 10.66
C THR A 105 2.90 -5.75 9.71
N ALA A 106 2.68 -5.32 8.47
CA ALA A 106 1.99 -6.10 7.45
C ALA A 106 2.98 -6.78 6.51
N SER A 107 2.65 -8.02 6.11
CA SER A 107 3.40 -8.74 5.08
C SER A 107 3.24 -8.07 3.72
N SER A 108 4.33 -8.02 2.95
CA SER A 108 4.34 -7.49 1.59
C SER A 108 5.21 -8.39 0.71
N ALA A 109 4.68 -8.85 -0.43
CA ALA A 109 5.48 -9.67 -1.34
C ALA A 109 6.58 -8.81 -1.95
N ASP A 110 7.73 -9.43 -2.15
CA ASP A 110 9.00 -8.77 -2.49
C ASP A 110 9.39 -7.62 -1.55
N ASN A 111 8.82 -7.57 -0.34
CA ASN A 111 8.87 -6.41 0.54
C ASN A 111 8.59 -5.10 -0.21
N ALA A 112 7.58 -5.09 -1.11
CA ALA A 112 7.28 -3.97 -1.98
C ALA A 112 6.80 -2.72 -1.23
N GLN A 113 6.06 -2.92 -0.13
CA GLN A 113 5.52 -1.85 0.71
C GLN A 113 4.76 -0.78 -0.10
N ALA A 114 3.92 -1.26 -1.01
CA ALA A 114 3.27 -0.42 -2.01
C ALA A 114 2.06 0.35 -1.46
N THR A 115 1.60 0.03 -0.24
CA THR A 115 0.37 0.59 0.31
C THR A 115 0.67 1.81 1.19
N SER A 116 0.18 2.97 0.78
CA SER A 116 0.04 4.16 1.62
C SER A 116 -1.36 4.22 2.23
N PHE A 117 -1.49 4.79 3.42
CA PHE A 117 -2.80 5.02 4.04
C PHE A 117 -3.07 6.50 4.22
N PHE A 118 -4.34 6.87 4.04
CA PHE A 118 -4.86 8.15 4.49
C PHE A 118 -5.64 7.93 5.79
N MET A 119 -5.33 8.72 6.81
CA MET A 119 -6.14 8.87 8.01
C MET A 119 -7.11 10.04 7.80
N ILE A 120 -8.38 9.83 8.12
CA ILE A 120 -9.45 10.83 8.00
C ILE A 120 -10.20 10.88 9.33
N ASN A 121 -10.15 12.03 9.99
CA ASN A 121 -10.85 12.29 11.24
C ASN A 121 -11.46 13.70 11.20
N ASP A 122 -11.97 14.20 12.33
CA ASP A 122 -12.62 15.51 12.39
C ASP A 122 -11.67 16.68 12.07
N ASP A 123 -10.36 16.51 12.25
CA ASP A 123 -9.35 17.53 11.94
C ASP A 123 -9.02 17.62 10.45
N GLY A 124 -9.33 16.60 9.64
CA GLY A 124 -9.09 16.62 8.20
C GLY A 124 -8.66 15.29 7.59
N ILE A 125 -7.85 15.37 6.53
CA ILE A 125 -7.27 14.22 5.81
C ILE A 125 -5.76 14.31 5.94
N PHE A 126 -5.13 13.19 6.29
CA PHE A 126 -3.70 13.07 6.49
C PHE A 126 -3.17 11.86 5.72
N LEU A 127 -2.08 12.02 4.97
CA LEU A 127 -1.30 10.90 4.48
C LEU A 127 -0.41 10.38 5.61
N ILE A 128 -0.40 9.07 5.82
CA ILE A 128 0.55 8.41 6.71
C ILE A 128 1.78 8.04 5.88
N LYS A 129 2.89 8.75 6.11
CA LYS A 129 4.18 8.45 5.48
C LYS A 129 4.95 7.43 6.31
N THR A 130 5.79 6.70 5.61
CA THR A 130 6.75 5.78 6.21
C THR A 130 8.09 6.49 6.35
N PRO A 131 8.87 6.23 7.42
CA PRO A 131 10.20 6.81 7.57
C PRO A 131 11.10 6.40 6.40
N THR A 132 11.96 7.33 5.97
CA THR A 132 13.03 6.98 5.03
C THR A 132 13.99 5.98 5.69
N PRO A 133 14.79 5.24 4.89
CA PRO A 133 15.74 4.28 5.46
C PRO A 133 16.70 4.93 6.47
N GLN A 134 17.21 6.12 6.16
CA GLN A 134 18.06 6.89 7.07
C GLN A 134 17.35 7.30 8.35
N ARG A 135 16.11 7.82 8.25
CA ARG A 135 15.35 8.22 9.44
C ARG A 135 15.00 7.01 10.31
N ALA A 136 14.72 5.85 9.72
CA ALA A 136 14.51 4.62 10.47
C ALA A 136 15.73 4.19 11.28
N LEU A 137 16.95 4.42 10.78
CA LEU A 137 18.19 4.18 11.54
C LEU A 137 18.30 5.09 12.78
N GLU A 138 17.93 6.35 12.62
CA GLU A 138 17.93 7.37 13.69
C GLU A 138 16.88 7.03 14.75
N LEU A 139 15.64 6.74 14.33
CA LEU A 139 14.57 6.30 15.23
C LEU A 139 14.96 5.07 16.03
N ALA A 140 15.65 4.09 15.42
CA ALA A 140 16.14 2.91 16.14
C ALA A 140 17.23 3.20 17.18
N ALA A 141 17.85 4.38 17.14
CA ALA A 141 18.81 4.84 18.15
C ALA A 141 18.17 5.77 19.20
N GLU A 142 17.14 6.53 18.80
CA GLU A 142 16.40 7.46 19.65
C GLU A 142 15.36 6.76 20.54
N LEU A 143 14.71 5.72 20.03
CA LEU A 143 13.57 5.06 20.67
C LEU A 143 13.95 3.70 21.27
N PRO A 144 13.27 3.26 22.35
CA PRO A 144 13.41 1.90 22.85
C PRO A 144 13.08 0.86 21.77
N PRO A 145 13.77 -0.31 21.75
CA PRO A 145 13.59 -1.31 20.71
C PRO A 145 12.22 -2.00 20.75
N SER A 146 11.57 -2.02 21.92
CA SER A 146 10.22 -2.56 22.11
C SER A 146 9.23 -1.43 22.26
N TRP A 147 8.13 -1.48 21.50
CA TRP A 147 7.02 -0.54 21.65
C TRP A 147 6.40 -0.57 23.07
N GLY A 148 6.56 -1.67 23.80
CA GLY A 148 6.11 -1.78 25.20
C GLY A 148 6.87 -0.88 26.17
N ASP A 149 8.06 -0.40 25.78
CA ASP A 149 8.89 0.49 26.57
C ASP A 149 8.75 1.96 26.13
N TRP A 150 7.93 2.24 25.12
CA TRP A 150 7.69 3.60 24.63
C TRP A 150 6.80 4.37 25.59
N THR A 151 7.20 5.59 25.92
CA THR A 151 6.35 6.54 26.64
C THR A 151 5.25 7.07 25.72
N GLU A 152 4.19 7.63 26.28
CA GLU A 152 3.16 8.32 25.50
C GLU A 152 3.75 9.41 24.58
N ALA A 153 4.76 10.15 25.06
CA ALA A 153 5.42 11.18 24.27
C ALA A 153 6.10 10.58 23.02
N ASP A 154 6.68 9.37 23.14
CA ASP A 154 7.30 8.66 22.02
C ASP A 154 6.25 8.26 20.97
N TRP A 155 5.09 7.72 21.42
CA TRP A 155 3.98 7.39 20.52
C TRP A 155 3.48 8.61 19.76
N LEU A 156 3.23 9.71 20.49
CA LEU A 156 2.72 10.94 19.90
C LEU A 156 3.71 11.55 18.91
N ALA A 157 5.00 11.60 19.26
CA ALA A 157 6.05 12.13 18.38
C ALA A 157 6.22 11.29 17.11
N ALA A 158 6.26 9.96 17.24
CA ALA A 158 6.39 9.06 16.10
C ALA A 158 5.19 9.16 15.14
N ALA A 159 3.99 9.31 15.68
CA ALA A 159 2.79 9.49 14.88
C ALA A 159 2.72 10.87 14.20
N ASP A 160 3.06 11.95 14.91
CA ASP A 160 3.07 13.31 14.35
C ASP A 160 4.07 13.43 13.19
N GLU A 161 5.27 12.84 13.33
CA GLU A 161 6.27 12.81 12.26
C GLU A 161 5.78 12.05 11.01
N ALA A 162 4.95 11.02 11.19
CA ALA A 162 4.40 10.23 10.09
C ALA A 162 3.23 10.91 9.37
N LEU A 163 2.56 11.90 9.98
CA LEU A 163 1.33 12.48 9.44
C LEU A 163 1.61 13.72 8.58
N VAL A 164 1.25 13.64 7.30
CA VAL A 164 1.27 14.80 6.39
C VAL A 164 -0.16 15.24 6.11
N ARG A 165 -0.51 16.45 6.54
CA ARG A 165 -1.84 17.02 6.29
C ARG A 165 -2.08 17.27 4.80
N VAL A 166 -3.18 16.71 4.30
CA VAL A 166 -3.63 16.76 2.90
C VAL A 166 -4.83 17.72 2.75
N SER A 167 -5.66 17.81 3.78
CA SER A 167 -6.86 18.66 3.86
C SER A 167 -7.14 19.05 5.31
N ASP A 168 -7.76 20.22 5.52
CA ASP A 168 -8.30 20.72 6.79
C ASP A 168 -9.75 20.25 7.06
N LYS A 169 -10.32 19.49 6.13
CA LYS A 169 -11.68 18.95 6.19
C LYS A 169 -11.69 17.47 5.86
N ARG A 170 -12.62 16.74 6.48
CA ARG A 170 -12.98 15.36 6.13
C ARG A 170 -13.34 15.22 4.65
N LEU A 171 -13.36 13.97 4.19
CA LEU A 171 -14.06 13.64 2.95
C LEU A 171 -15.51 14.14 3.00
N ASP A 172 -15.94 14.80 1.93
CA ASP A 172 -17.32 15.27 1.78
C ASP A 172 -17.79 15.08 0.33
N PHE A 173 -18.87 14.33 0.17
CA PHE A 173 -19.50 14.02 -1.12
C PHE A 173 -20.88 13.38 -0.87
N PRO A 174 -21.80 13.35 -1.86
CA PRO A 174 -23.13 12.81 -1.67
C PRO A 174 -23.13 11.37 -1.14
N ARG A 175 -23.87 11.13 -0.04
CA ARG A 175 -23.95 9.84 0.65
C ARG A 175 -25.07 8.95 0.10
N GLU A 176 -25.10 8.79 -1.21
CA GLU A 176 -26.14 8.05 -1.94
C GLU A 176 -25.52 7.10 -2.98
N TRP A 177 -26.31 6.16 -3.51
CA TRP A 177 -25.85 5.32 -4.63
C TRP A 177 -25.58 6.21 -5.86
N PRO A 178 -24.46 6.02 -6.59
CA PRO A 178 -23.51 4.91 -6.49
C PRO A 178 -22.37 5.10 -5.47
N TYR A 179 -22.21 6.28 -4.87
CA TYR A 179 -21.07 6.65 -4.02
C TYR A 179 -20.98 5.89 -2.69
N TYR A 180 -22.12 5.56 -2.08
CA TYR A 180 -22.17 4.78 -0.85
C TYR A 180 -23.22 3.68 -0.96
N LEU A 181 -22.86 2.47 -0.51
CA LEU A 181 -23.76 1.31 -0.51
C LEU A 181 -24.30 1.02 0.88
N GLY A 182 -25.63 0.97 1.00
CA GLY A 182 -26.34 0.49 2.19
C GLY A 182 -25.89 1.16 3.49
N TRP A 183 -25.44 0.35 4.45
CA TRP A 183 -24.98 0.80 5.77
C TRP A 183 -23.84 1.83 5.73
N ASN A 184 -23.04 1.83 4.67
CA ASN A 184 -21.89 2.73 4.58
C ASN A 184 -22.37 4.18 4.38
N ALA A 185 -23.47 4.38 3.64
CA ALA A 185 -24.13 5.69 3.51
C ALA A 185 -24.59 6.26 4.86
N GLN A 186 -24.91 5.38 5.81
CA GLN A 186 -25.45 5.77 7.11
C GLN A 186 -24.32 6.17 8.06
N ALA A 187 -23.37 5.28 8.35
CA ALA A 187 -22.47 5.43 9.50
C ALA A 187 -20.97 5.58 9.17
N SER A 188 -20.56 5.49 7.90
CA SER A 188 -19.14 5.69 7.52
C SER A 188 -18.75 7.16 7.57
N ASN A 189 -17.50 7.51 7.86
CA ASN A 189 -16.99 8.89 7.85
C ASN A 189 -17.91 9.86 8.62
N ALA A 190 -18.48 9.39 9.73
CA ALA A 190 -19.31 10.19 10.63
C ALA A 190 -18.41 11.04 11.56
N PRO A 191 -18.92 12.15 12.13
CA PRO A 191 -18.21 12.88 13.18
C PRO A 191 -17.77 11.97 14.33
N GLY A 192 -16.63 12.25 14.96
CA GLY A 192 -16.06 11.46 16.06
C GLY A 192 -15.40 10.14 15.65
N THR A 193 -15.35 9.78 14.36
CA THR A 193 -14.72 8.53 13.92
C THR A 193 -13.34 8.75 13.29
N THR A 194 -12.49 7.73 13.25
CA THR A 194 -11.21 7.80 12.51
C THR A 194 -11.21 6.73 11.43
N VAL A 195 -11.02 7.14 10.17
CA VAL A 195 -11.03 6.27 8.99
C VAL A 195 -9.62 6.11 8.44
N PHE A 196 -9.22 4.88 8.16
CA PHE A 196 -8.00 4.50 7.45
C PHE A 196 -8.35 4.00 6.05
N PHE A 197 -7.86 4.72 5.04
CA PHE A 197 -8.14 4.48 3.63
C PHE A 197 -6.84 4.12 2.88
N PRO A 198 -6.68 2.87 2.38
CA PRO A 198 -5.50 2.46 1.65
C PRO A 198 -5.51 2.90 0.19
N VAL A 199 -4.33 3.29 -0.28
CA VAL A 199 -4.00 3.61 -1.67
C VAL A 199 -2.69 2.90 -2.02
N VAL A 200 -2.71 2.13 -3.10
CA VAL A 200 -1.62 1.24 -3.49
C VAL A 200 -0.93 1.79 -4.74
N ASP A 201 0.37 2.08 -4.63
CA ASP A 201 1.19 2.46 -5.77
C ASP A 201 1.49 1.23 -6.64
N CYS A 202 0.87 1.19 -7.82
CA CYS A 202 1.03 0.12 -8.79
C CYS A 202 2.14 0.41 -9.81
N THR A 203 2.85 1.53 -9.73
CA THR A 203 3.87 1.89 -10.73
C THR A 203 5.22 1.27 -10.41
N TRP A 204 5.68 1.38 -9.16
CA TRP A 204 6.99 0.89 -8.76
C TRP A 204 7.07 -0.63 -8.80
N GLN A 205 6.24 -1.35 -8.04
CA GLN A 205 6.30 -2.81 -8.02
C GLN A 205 6.03 -3.44 -9.39
N TYR A 206 5.22 -2.78 -10.24
CA TYR A 206 5.03 -3.21 -11.61
C TYR A 206 6.31 -3.14 -12.44
N ILE A 207 7.04 -2.02 -12.37
CA ILE A 207 8.35 -1.89 -13.01
C ILE A 207 9.33 -2.94 -12.46
N ASN A 208 9.38 -3.11 -11.13
CA ASN A 208 10.25 -4.11 -10.49
C ASN A 208 9.96 -5.52 -11.00
N ALA A 209 8.69 -5.92 -11.06
CA ALA A 209 8.27 -7.22 -11.58
C ALA A 209 8.67 -7.41 -13.05
N LEU A 210 8.55 -6.37 -13.89
CA LEU A 210 9.05 -6.44 -15.28
C LEU A 210 10.56 -6.65 -15.32
N ILE A 211 11.34 -6.00 -14.44
CA ILE A 211 12.79 -6.20 -14.37
C ILE A 211 13.13 -7.61 -13.89
N ILE A 212 12.44 -8.12 -12.86
CA ILE A 212 12.58 -9.50 -12.37
C ILE A 212 12.39 -10.49 -13.52
N LEU A 213 11.31 -10.37 -14.29
CA LEU A 213 11.04 -11.22 -15.45
C LEU A 213 12.12 -11.09 -16.54
N ALA A 214 12.63 -9.88 -16.78
CA ALA A 214 13.72 -9.65 -17.73
C ALA A 214 15.05 -10.24 -17.26
N CYS A 215 15.22 -10.47 -15.95
CA CYS A 215 16.43 -11.04 -15.35
C CYS A 215 16.46 -12.58 -15.33
N GLU A 216 15.40 -13.26 -15.77
CA GLU A 216 15.42 -14.72 -15.93
C GLU A 216 16.60 -15.19 -16.80
N PRO A 217 17.05 -16.45 -16.68
CA PRO A 217 18.13 -16.99 -17.49
C PRO A 217 17.84 -16.97 -19.00
N GLU A 218 18.88 -17.12 -19.80
CA GLU A 218 18.75 -17.30 -21.25
C GLU A 218 17.83 -18.48 -21.58
N GLY A 219 16.99 -18.32 -22.60
CA GLY A 219 15.95 -19.30 -22.95
C GLY A 219 14.71 -19.27 -22.05
N LYS A 220 14.74 -18.57 -20.89
CA LYS A 220 13.58 -18.47 -19.98
C LYS A 220 12.91 -17.10 -19.99
N ARG A 221 13.64 -16.00 -20.26
CA ARG A 221 13.09 -14.63 -20.30
C ARG A 221 11.85 -14.55 -21.19
N PRO A 222 10.72 -14.05 -20.70
CA PRO A 222 9.50 -13.99 -21.49
C PRO A 222 9.52 -12.83 -22.48
N ILE A 223 8.85 -13.04 -23.62
CA ILE A 223 8.43 -11.94 -24.47
C ILE A 223 7.21 -11.25 -23.83
N PHE A 224 7.30 -9.93 -23.61
CA PHE A 224 6.15 -9.16 -23.14
C PHE A 224 5.17 -8.99 -24.31
N LEU A 225 3.91 -9.37 -24.09
CA LEU A 225 2.88 -9.33 -25.10
C LEU A 225 1.76 -8.40 -24.68
N ASP A 226 1.39 -7.50 -25.56
CA ASP A 226 0.15 -6.75 -25.44
C ASP A 226 -0.99 -7.58 -26.05
N ASP A 227 -1.60 -8.40 -25.20
CA ASP A 227 -2.72 -9.30 -25.50
C ASP A 227 -4.06 -8.57 -25.69
N TRP A 228 -4.09 -7.26 -25.50
CA TRP A 228 -5.24 -6.40 -25.80
C TRP A 228 -5.23 -5.87 -27.24
N ARG A 229 -4.11 -6.03 -27.96
CA ARG A 229 -3.95 -5.50 -29.32
C ARG A 229 -3.48 -6.57 -30.30
N PRO A 230 -4.05 -6.57 -31.53
CA PRO A 230 -3.54 -7.42 -32.58
C PRO A 230 -2.14 -6.97 -33.00
N PHE A 231 -1.34 -7.91 -33.49
CA PHE A 231 -0.01 -7.62 -34.02
C PHE A 231 -0.05 -6.62 -35.19
N LYS A 232 0.70 -5.53 -35.04
CA LYS A 232 0.88 -4.46 -36.03
C LYS A 232 2.35 -4.36 -36.44
N PRO A 233 2.73 -4.93 -37.61
CA PRO A 233 4.09 -4.88 -38.12
C PRO A 233 4.61 -3.45 -38.32
N LYS A 234 5.82 -3.16 -37.87
CA LYS A 234 6.50 -1.85 -38.03
C LYS A 234 7.67 -1.88 -39.02
N GLY A 235 7.91 -2.98 -39.73
CA GLY A 235 8.97 -3.08 -40.74
C GLY A 235 8.86 -4.31 -41.64
N VAL A 236 9.77 -4.42 -42.61
CA VAL A 236 9.75 -5.47 -43.65
C VAL A 236 9.76 -6.88 -43.05
N VAL A 237 10.62 -7.12 -42.06
CA VAL A 237 10.74 -8.45 -41.41
C VAL A 237 9.42 -8.85 -40.72
N GLU A 238 8.79 -7.91 -40.02
CA GLU A 238 7.53 -8.17 -39.32
C GLU A 238 6.35 -8.35 -40.30
N TRP A 239 6.39 -7.65 -41.43
CA TRP A 239 5.42 -7.84 -42.51
C TRP A 239 5.55 -9.23 -43.14
N LEU A 240 6.77 -9.67 -43.44
CA LEU A 240 7.04 -11.03 -43.92
C LEU A 240 6.59 -12.08 -42.91
N ALA A 241 6.84 -11.87 -41.62
CA ALA A 241 6.38 -12.76 -40.55
C ALA A 241 4.85 -12.83 -40.48
N LYS A 242 4.15 -11.69 -40.59
CA LYS A 242 2.69 -11.65 -40.60
C LYS A 242 2.11 -12.40 -41.81
N ILE A 243 2.61 -12.13 -43.02
CA ILE A 243 2.17 -12.80 -44.25
C ILE A 243 2.46 -14.30 -44.16
N GLY A 244 3.66 -14.68 -43.72
CA GLY A 244 4.03 -16.08 -43.50
C GLY A 244 3.06 -16.79 -42.54
N GLY A 245 2.69 -16.13 -41.43
CA GLY A 245 1.72 -16.66 -40.48
C GLY A 245 0.30 -16.78 -41.04
N GLU A 246 -0.15 -15.80 -41.82
CA GLU A 246 -1.46 -15.84 -42.51
C GLU A 246 -1.52 -16.96 -43.55
N LEU A 247 -0.40 -17.23 -44.24
CA LEU A 247 -0.26 -18.31 -45.23
C LEU A 247 0.08 -19.67 -44.63
N GLY A 248 0.26 -19.78 -43.30
CA GLY A 248 0.61 -21.03 -42.62
C GLY A 248 2.06 -21.49 -42.84
N LEU A 249 2.94 -20.62 -43.33
CA LEU A 249 4.37 -20.88 -43.55
C LEU A 249 5.20 -20.69 -42.27
N THR A 250 4.70 -19.90 -41.33
CA THR A 250 5.28 -19.68 -40.00
C THR A 250 4.18 -19.68 -38.95
N GLU A 251 4.56 -19.70 -37.67
CA GLU A 251 3.59 -19.51 -36.58
C GLU A 251 2.90 -18.15 -36.68
N LYS A 252 1.61 -18.12 -36.33
CA LYS A 252 0.82 -16.89 -36.26
C LYS A 252 1.21 -16.10 -35.02
N ILE A 253 1.27 -14.78 -35.19
CA ILE A 253 1.53 -13.83 -34.10
C ILE A 253 0.22 -13.09 -33.83
N PRO A 254 -0.63 -13.57 -32.91
CA PRO A 254 -1.98 -13.02 -32.71
C PRO A 254 -1.95 -11.66 -32.01
N TYR A 255 -1.02 -11.49 -31.07
CA TYR A 255 -0.93 -10.33 -30.18
C TYR A 255 0.33 -9.53 -30.43
N GLN A 256 0.34 -8.27 -30.01
CA GLN A 256 1.45 -7.36 -30.27
C GLN A 256 2.66 -7.66 -29.35
N PRO A 257 3.83 -8.05 -29.91
CA PRO A 257 5.04 -8.18 -29.12
C PRO A 257 5.60 -6.81 -28.77
N ILE A 258 5.84 -6.57 -27.48
CA ILE A 258 6.36 -5.32 -26.97
C ILE A 258 7.87 -5.25 -27.23
N GLY A 259 8.36 -4.11 -27.76
CA GLY A 259 9.73 -3.98 -28.27
C GLY A 259 9.96 -4.61 -29.66
N GLY A 260 8.93 -5.25 -30.25
CA GLY A 260 8.96 -5.86 -31.57
C GLY A 260 9.71 -7.20 -31.62
N LEU A 261 9.83 -7.80 -32.81
CA LEU A 261 10.43 -9.13 -32.97
C LEU A 261 11.96 -9.15 -32.80
N LYS A 262 12.62 -8.00 -32.64
CA LYS A 262 14.08 -7.90 -32.54
C LYS A 262 14.64 -8.69 -31.35
N TRP A 263 13.98 -8.63 -30.19
CA TRP A 263 14.44 -9.30 -28.97
C TRP A 263 14.37 -10.82 -29.08
N ALA A 264 13.29 -11.33 -29.69
CA ALA A 264 13.11 -12.75 -29.97
C ALA A 264 14.02 -13.25 -31.12
N ARG A 265 14.50 -12.36 -31.98
CA ARG A 265 15.47 -12.68 -33.04
C ARG A 265 16.91 -12.66 -32.55
N SER A 266 17.23 -11.82 -31.56
CA SER A 266 18.55 -11.77 -30.94
C SER A 266 18.81 -12.89 -29.93
N GLY A 267 17.82 -13.75 -29.66
CA GLY A 267 17.88 -14.78 -28.62
C GLY A 267 17.82 -14.23 -27.19
N PHE A 268 17.53 -12.93 -27.01
CA PHE A 268 17.50 -12.34 -25.68
C PHE A 268 16.29 -12.81 -24.87
N VAL A 269 15.11 -12.83 -25.51
CA VAL A 269 13.88 -13.42 -24.95
C VAL A 269 13.55 -14.74 -25.65
N SER A 270 12.91 -15.63 -24.90
CA SER A 270 12.36 -16.87 -25.42
C SER A 270 11.08 -16.62 -26.21
N ARG A 271 10.89 -17.38 -27.29
CA ARG A 271 9.63 -17.41 -28.04
C ARG A 271 8.59 -18.32 -27.40
N GLU A 272 9.05 -19.26 -26.58
CA GLU A 272 8.21 -20.27 -25.93
C GLU A 272 7.56 -19.71 -24.66
N ASN A 273 8.16 -18.67 -24.06
CA ASN A 273 7.65 -18.03 -22.86
C ASN A 273 7.10 -16.65 -23.20
N SER A 274 5.85 -16.40 -22.81
CA SER A 274 5.21 -15.11 -22.97
C SER A 274 4.68 -14.59 -21.65
N ALA A 275 4.73 -13.26 -21.50
CA ALA A 275 4.17 -12.53 -20.37
C ALA A 275 3.14 -11.52 -20.89
N PRO A 276 1.85 -11.90 -20.94
CA PRO A 276 0.77 -11.02 -21.40
C PRO A 276 0.53 -9.85 -20.44
N LEU A 277 0.19 -8.67 -20.97
CA LEU A 277 -0.18 -7.50 -20.16
C LEU A 277 -1.43 -7.76 -19.30
N GLY A 278 -2.36 -8.59 -19.77
CA GLY A 278 -3.52 -9.03 -18.98
C GLY A 278 -3.15 -9.64 -17.62
N PHE A 279 -1.98 -10.29 -17.50
CA PHE A 279 -1.48 -10.81 -16.22
C PHE A 279 -1.03 -9.70 -15.25
N GLY A 280 -0.68 -8.53 -15.78
CA GLY A 280 -0.11 -7.44 -15.00
C GLY A 280 -1.03 -6.94 -13.87
N GLY A 281 -2.34 -7.26 -13.90
CA GLY A 281 -3.26 -6.90 -12.81
C GLY A 281 -2.91 -7.61 -11.49
N ALA A 282 -2.24 -8.76 -11.56
CA ALA A 282 -1.75 -9.49 -10.41
C ALA A 282 -0.53 -8.82 -9.72
N LEU A 283 0.08 -7.81 -10.35
CA LEU A 283 1.30 -7.14 -9.86
C LEU A 283 1.01 -5.96 -8.92
N ARG A 284 -0.26 -5.72 -8.57
CA ARG A 284 -0.72 -4.53 -7.82
C ARG A 284 -0.48 -4.57 -6.31
N THR A 285 0.09 -5.65 -5.75
CA THR A 285 0.43 -5.82 -4.31
C THR A 285 -0.64 -5.32 -3.31
N ASP A 286 -1.92 -5.41 -3.65
CA ASP A 286 -3.02 -4.84 -2.87
C ASP A 286 -3.39 -5.67 -1.63
N TYR A 287 -2.93 -6.92 -1.55
CA TYR A 287 -3.07 -7.78 -0.37
C TYR A 287 -2.46 -7.16 0.89
N GLU A 288 -1.44 -6.32 0.77
CA GLU A 288 -0.81 -5.60 1.89
C GLU A 288 -1.82 -4.76 2.67
N ALA A 289 -2.74 -4.07 1.98
CA ALA A 289 -3.81 -3.31 2.62
C ALA A 289 -4.70 -4.17 3.52
N PHE A 290 -4.99 -5.41 3.10
CA PHE A 290 -5.83 -6.33 3.87
C PHE A 290 -5.10 -6.88 5.11
N PHE A 291 -3.79 -7.08 5.04
CA PHE A 291 -2.99 -7.44 6.21
C PHE A 291 -2.93 -6.30 7.23
N TYR A 292 -2.77 -5.05 6.78
CA TYR A 292 -2.88 -3.89 7.67
C TYR A 292 -4.26 -3.79 8.31
N PHE A 293 -5.34 -3.97 7.55
CA PHE A 293 -6.68 -3.98 8.13
C PHE A 293 -6.86 -5.04 9.21
N GLN A 294 -6.31 -6.24 8.99
CA GLN A 294 -6.36 -7.29 9.99
C GLN A 294 -5.60 -6.87 11.26
N ASN A 295 -4.37 -6.35 11.12
CA ASN A 295 -3.57 -5.88 12.25
C ASN A 295 -4.28 -4.76 13.01
N LEU A 296 -4.75 -3.73 12.31
CA LEU A 296 -5.48 -2.60 12.90
C LEU A 296 -6.73 -3.07 13.62
N MET A 297 -7.52 -3.98 13.04
CA MET A 297 -8.72 -4.49 13.71
C MET A 297 -8.40 -5.27 14.99
N LEU A 298 -7.29 -6.00 15.04
CA LEU A 298 -6.84 -6.70 16.24
C LEU A 298 -6.32 -5.71 17.30
N THR A 299 -5.57 -4.69 16.88
CA THR A 299 -5.11 -3.61 17.76
C THR A 299 -6.28 -2.81 18.33
N GLY A 300 -7.23 -2.39 17.48
CA GLY A 300 -8.43 -1.67 17.92
C GLY A 300 -9.31 -2.51 18.86
N GLN A 301 -9.44 -3.82 18.63
CA GLN A 301 -10.10 -4.70 19.60
C GLN A 301 -9.36 -4.73 20.94
N ALA A 302 -8.03 -4.82 20.91
CA ALA A 302 -7.22 -4.80 22.12
C ALA A 302 -7.36 -3.46 22.86
N MET A 303 -7.44 -2.33 22.17
CA MET A 303 -7.71 -1.03 22.79
C MET A 303 -9.14 -0.87 23.32
N GLY A 304 -10.08 -1.73 22.90
CA GLY A 304 -11.51 -1.56 23.22
C GLY A 304 -12.22 -0.55 22.34
N LEU A 305 -11.74 -0.35 21.12
CA LEU A 305 -12.42 0.46 20.12
C LEU A 305 -13.55 -0.33 19.43
N GLY A 306 -14.59 0.40 19.04
CA GLY A 306 -15.47 -0.02 17.96
C GLY A 306 -14.75 0.08 16.63
N GLY A 307 -14.99 -0.87 15.72
CA GLY A 307 -14.40 -0.78 14.40
C GLY A 307 -15.04 -1.68 13.35
N TRP A 308 -14.91 -1.28 12.08
CA TRP A 308 -15.39 -2.08 10.97
C TRP A 308 -14.75 -1.75 9.62
N ILE A 309 -14.56 -2.80 8.80
CA ILE A 309 -14.12 -2.68 7.40
C ILE A 309 -15.34 -2.62 6.47
N HIS A 310 -15.53 -1.53 5.73
CA HIS A 310 -16.55 -1.43 4.69
C HIS A 310 -15.97 -1.29 3.28
N GLY A 311 -16.72 -1.82 2.32
CA GLY A 311 -16.52 -1.50 0.91
C GLY A 311 -17.19 -0.19 0.49
N SER A 312 -16.46 0.77 -0.05
CA SER A 312 -17.07 1.85 -0.85
C SER A 312 -17.08 1.44 -2.30
N VAL A 313 -18.22 1.61 -2.97
CA VAL A 313 -18.34 1.30 -4.39
C VAL A 313 -18.12 2.60 -5.14
N PHE A 314 -17.17 2.60 -6.08
CA PHE A 314 -16.80 3.68 -7.02
C PHE A 314 -15.65 4.63 -6.59
N PRO A 315 -14.53 4.72 -7.35
CA PRO A 315 -13.40 5.56 -6.95
C PRO A 315 -13.39 7.08 -7.32
N PRO A 316 -14.08 7.61 -8.36
CA PRO A 316 -13.67 8.91 -8.92
C PRO A 316 -13.83 10.12 -7.98
N TYR A 317 -14.81 10.09 -7.07
CA TYR A 317 -15.09 11.17 -6.11
C TYR A 317 -14.17 11.13 -4.88
N ILE A 318 -13.72 9.95 -4.44
CA ILE A 318 -12.74 9.87 -3.35
C ILE A 318 -11.37 10.35 -3.83
N TRP A 319 -11.05 10.19 -5.11
CA TRP A 319 -9.79 10.67 -5.67
C TRP A 319 -9.73 12.19 -5.77
N GLN A 320 -10.78 12.85 -6.25
CA GLN A 320 -10.71 14.24 -6.71
C GLN A 320 -11.33 15.25 -5.74
N ARG A 321 -10.89 16.51 -5.84
CA ARG A 321 -11.61 17.67 -5.30
C ARG A 321 -12.21 18.46 -6.46
N ASP A 322 -13.52 18.57 -6.47
CA ASP A 322 -14.28 19.32 -7.47
C ASP A 322 -15.46 20.04 -6.80
N PRO A 323 -15.29 21.32 -6.41
CA PRO A 323 -16.34 22.11 -5.79
C PRO A 323 -17.59 22.25 -6.67
N SER A 324 -17.46 22.18 -8.00
CA SER A 324 -18.61 22.31 -8.91
C SER A 324 -19.56 21.10 -8.86
N LYS A 325 -19.06 19.97 -8.38
CA LYS A 325 -19.82 18.73 -8.18
C LYS A 325 -20.10 18.43 -6.69
N GLY A 326 -19.64 19.30 -5.79
CA GLY A 326 -19.69 19.05 -4.35
C GLY A 326 -18.81 17.87 -3.91
N TRP A 327 -17.67 17.66 -4.58
CA TRP A 327 -16.73 16.58 -4.24
C TRP A 327 -15.52 17.13 -3.51
N HIS A 328 -15.28 16.62 -2.31
CA HIS A 328 -14.09 16.89 -1.52
C HIS A 328 -13.41 15.57 -1.17
N GLY A 329 -12.66 15.04 -2.14
CA GLY A 329 -11.84 13.84 -2.00
C GLY A 329 -10.39 14.13 -1.58
N LEU A 330 -9.52 13.15 -1.80
CA LEU A 330 -8.11 13.16 -1.44
C LEU A 330 -7.31 14.24 -2.20
N GLY A 331 -7.68 14.56 -3.44
CA GLY A 331 -7.04 15.61 -4.24
C GLY A 331 -6.03 15.09 -5.28
N PHE A 332 -6.21 13.86 -5.75
CA PHE A 332 -5.41 13.28 -6.82
C PHE A 332 -5.63 13.98 -8.16
N ARG A 333 -4.53 14.16 -8.90
CA ARG A 333 -4.56 14.41 -10.32
C ARG A 333 -5.03 13.16 -11.05
N MET A 334 -6.00 13.33 -11.94
CA MET A 334 -6.46 12.28 -12.86
C MET A 334 -5.88 12.53 -14.24
N GLU A 335 -5.21 11.54 -14.80
CA GLU A 335 -4.67 11.55 -16.16
C GLU A 335 -5.66 10.88 -17.12
N GLU A 336 -6.08 11.58 -18.16
CA GLU A 336 -7.01 11.06 -19.16
C GLU A 336 -6.30 10.11 -20.13
N PRO A 337 -6.89 8.95 -20.46
CA PRO A 337 -6.26 8.01 -21.39
C PRO A 337 -6.13 8.60 -22.80
N LYS A 338 -5.08 8.20 -23.54
CA LYS A 338 -4.89 8.60 -24.95
C LYS A 338 -5.98 7.99 -25.81
N LYS A 339 -6.94 8.81 -26.25
CA LYS A 339 -8.03 8.38 -27.13
C LYS A 339 -7.49 8.04 -28.52
N HIS A 340 -7.69 6.79 -28.96
CA HIS A 340 -7.44 6.40 -30.35
C HIS A 340 -8.75 6.58 -31.10
N ARG A 341 -8.90 7.68 -31.86
CA ARG A 341 -10.20 8.18 -32.38
C ARG A 341 -11.13 8.59 -31.23
N SER A 342 -12.45 8.38 -31.36
CA SER A 342 -13.44 8.74 -30.34
C SER A 342 -13.52 7.75 -29.16
N TRP A 343 -12.71 6.69 -29.14
CA TRP A 343 -12.77 5.62 -28.13
C TRP A 343 -11.48 5.58 -27.31
N PRO A 344 -11.59 5.46 -25.98
CA PRO A 344 -10.42 5.18 -25.17
C PRO A 344 -9.95 3.73 -25.41
N PRO A 345 -8.65 3.45 -25.30
CA PRO A 345 -8.12 2.11 -25.52
C PRO A 345 -8.57 1.17 -24.40
N VAL A 346 -8.99 -0.05 -24.72
CA VAL A 346 -9.20 -1.12 -23.73
C VAL A 346 -7.83 -1.71 -23.38
N PRO A 347 -7.49 -1.96 -22.10
CA PRO A 347 -8.32 -1.83 -20.89
C PRO A 347 -8.35 -0.44 -20.24
N ALA A 348 -7.53 0.49 -20.75
CA ALA A 348 -7.35 1.88 -20.33
C ALA A 348 -8.53 2.84 -20.64
N SER A 349 -9.75 2.49 -20.21
CA SER A 349 -10.95 3.28 -20.54
C SER A 349 -11.27 4.43 -19.59
N GLN A 350 -10.73 4.40 -18.37
CA GLN A 350 -11.02 5.35 -17.30
C GLN A 350 -9.84 6.31 -17.05
N PRO A 351 -10.10 7.52 -16.52
CA PRO A 351 -9.06 8.40 -16.00
C PRO A 351 -8.21 7.70 -14.93
N ASN A 352 -6.91 7.93 -14.95
CA ASN A 352 -5.93 7.29 -14.10
C ASN A 352 -5.53 8.21 -12.93
N PRO A 353 -5.76 7.87 -11.66
CA PRO A 353 -5.24 8.64 -10.53
C PRO A 353 -3.71 8.50 -10.46
N VAL A 354 -2.98 9.59 -10.70
CA VAL A 354 -1.50 9.56 -10.83
C VAL A 354 -0.75 10.15 -9.65
N GLY A 355 -1.41 10.88 -8.75
CA GLY A 355 -0.79 11.37 -7.50
C GLY A 355 -1.33 12.70 -7.01
N ILE A 356 -0.84 13.14 -5.86
CA ILE A 356 -1.07 14.45 -5.23
C ILE A 356 0.28 15.20 -5.22
N ASP A 357 0.31 16.38 -5.86
CA ASP A 357 1.53 17.18 -6.03
C ASP A 357 2.29 17.39 -4.72
N GLY A 358 3.57 17.01 -4.69
CA GLY A 358 4.48 17.17 -3.54
C GLY A 358 4.15 16.29 -2.33
N ILE A 359 3.10 15.48 -2.39
CA ILE A 359 2.63 14.67 -1.26
C ILE A 359 2.82 13.17 -1.55
N LEU A 360 2.27 12.68 -2.66
CA LEU A 360 2.30 11.26 -3.04
C LEU A 360 2.23 11.16 -4.57
N GLU A 361 3.35 10.80 -5.20
CA GLU A 361 3.53 10.90 -6.65
C GLU A 361 3.92 9.54 -7.23
N SER A 362 3.27 9.10 -8.30
CA SER A 362 3.56 7.83 -8.95
C SER A 362 4.73 7.94 -9.93
N LEU A 363 5.28 6.80 -10.35
CA LEU A 363 6.30 6.72 -11.39
C LEU A 363 5.69 6.74 -12.80
N THR A 364 4.82 7.71 -13.07
CA THR A 364 4.28 7.99 -14.40
C THR A 364 4.14 9.50 -14.63
N PRO A 365 4.16 9.99 -15.88
CA PRO A 365 3.94 11.41 -16.13
C PRO A 365 2.63 11.93 -15.50
N PRO A 366 2.61 13.17 -15.01
CA PRO A 366 3.64 14.20 -15.16
C PRO A 366 4.77 14.17 -14.09
N TYR A 367 4.76 13.23 -13.15
CA TYR A 367 5.72 13.20 -12.03
C TYR A 367 7.11 12.65 -12.40
N VAL A 368 7.20 12.02 -13.58
CA VAL A 368 8.44 11.71 -14.27
C VAL A 368 8.36 12.25 -15.70
N GLY A 369 9.49 12.70 -16.25
CA GLY A 369 9.58 13.24 -17.62
C GLY A 369 9.48 12.17 -18.71
N SER A 370 9.77 10.90 -18.37
CA SER A 370 9.63 9.76 -19.28
C SER A 370 9.50 8.45 -18.53
N MET A 371 9.06 7.39 -19.21
CA MET A 371 9.07 6.05 -18.63
C MET A 371 10.49 5.48 -18.49
N ASP A 372 11.48 6.01 -19.22
CA ASP A 372 12.89 5.69 -18.98
C ASP A 372 13.32 6.15 -17.59
N GLU A 373 12.98 7.38 -17.23
CA GLU A 373 13.23 7.93 -15.90
C GLU A 373 12.54 7.13 -14.80
N ALA A 374 11.29 6.70 -15.02
CA ALA A 374 10.60 5.84 -14.05
C ALA A 374 11.35 4.52 -13.81
N VAL A 375 11.84 3.86 -14.88
CA VAL A 375 12.65 2.64 -14.73
C VAL A 375 13.95 2.93 -13.99
N ASP A 376 14.64 4.02 -14.35
CA ASP A 376 15.90 4.41 -13.69
C ASP A 376 15.70 4.73 -12.21
N ARG A 377 14.59 5.38 -11.83
CA ARG A 377 14.25 5.63 -10.42
C ARG A 377 14.05 4.34 -9.64
N VAL A 378 13.43 3.30 -10.22
CA VAL A 378 13.31 1.99 -9.56
C VAL A 378 14.67 1.33 -9.35
N VAL A 379 15.57 1.43 -10.33
CA VAL A 379 16.95 0.92 -10.20
C VAL A 379 17.71 1.68 -9.10
N GLU A 380 17.59 3.01 -9.07
CA GLU A 380 18.23 3.87 -8.07
C GLU A 380 17.68 3.61 -6.66
N MET A 381 16.36 3.46 -6.49
CA MET A 381 15.78 3.09 -5.18
C MET A 381 16.33 1.75 -4.68
N LYS A 382 16.60 0.83 -5.59
CA LYS A 382 17.04 -0.52 -5.24
C LYS A 382 18.53 -0.62 -4.94
N TYR A 383 19.38 0.10 -5.69
CA TYR A 383 20.84 -0.04 -5.61
C TYR A 383 21.59 1.25 -5.27
N GLY A 384 20.87 2.37 -5.17
CA GLY A 384 21.41 3.63 -4.68
C GLY A 384 21.78 3.52 -3.20
N LYS A 385 22.85 4.22 -2.81
CA LYS A 385 23.41 4.18 -1.44
C LYS A 385 22.40 4.62 -0.35
N ASP A 386 21.49 5.51 -0.72
CA ASP A 386 20.47 6.08 0.17
C ASP A 386 19.08 5.44 -0.09
N GLY A 387 19.01 4.48 -1.02
CA GLY A 387 17.79 3.79 -1.39
C GLY A 387 17.32 2.79 -0.32
N PRO A 388 16.03 2.41 -0.33
CA PRO A 388 15.49 1.43 0.61
C PRO A 388 15.89 -0.02 0.36
N GLY A 389 16.47 -0.31 -0.81
CA GLY A 389 16.91 -1.65 -1.20
C GLY A 389 18.39 -1.92 -0.94
N TYR A 390 18.92 -2.90 -1.67
CA TYR A 390 20.27 -3.47 -1.57
C TYR A 390 21.46 -2.50 -1.60
N GLY A 391 21.29 -1.27 -2.07
CA GLY A 391 22.37 -0.27 -2.13
C GLY A 391 22.79 0.30 -0.77
N ASN A 392 21.89 0.28 0.22
CA ASN A 392 22.17 0.80 1.55
C ASN A 392 22.84 -0.28 2.43
N GLU A 393 24.17 -0.37 2.34
CA GLU A 393 24.96 -1.37 3.07
C GLU A 393 24.80 -1.28 4.59
N GLU A 394 24.58 -0.09 5.14
CA GLU A 394 24.45 0.10 6.58
C GLU A 394 23.17 -0.57 7.11
N ILE A 395 22.03 -0.30 6.47
CA ILE A 395 20.75 -0.90 6.83
C ILE A 395 20.77 -2.39 6.51
N TRP A 396 21.26 -2.75 5.33
CA TRP A 396 21.34 -4.14 4.88
C TRP A 396 22.10 -5.02 5.87
N ALA A 397 23.27 -4.56 6.32
CA ALA A 397 24.10 -5.34 7.21
C ALA A 397 23.54 -5.49 8.63
N ARG A 398 22.54 -4.69 9.05
CA ARG A 398 21.92 -4.82 10.38
C ARG A 398 21.13 -6.12 10.54
N SER A 399 20.58 -6.68 9.46
CA SER A 399 19.91 -7.99 9.50
C SER A 399 20.88 -9.16 9.73
N TYR A 400 22.18 -8.96 9.50
CA TYR A 400 23.17 -10.04 9.50
C TYR A 400 23.98 -10.04 10.78
N ARG A 401 24.31 -11.24 11.27
CA ARG A 401 25.24 -11.41 12.40
C ARG A 401 26.64 -10.90 12.07
N ASN A 402 27.10 -11.15 10.84
CA ASN A 402 28.40 -10.68 10.35
C ASN A 402 28.21 -9.78 9.13
N ARG A 403 28.87 -8.62 9.11
CA ARG A 403 28.84 -7.69 7.96
C ARG A 403 29.44 -8.30 6.69
N SER A 404 30.37 -9.25 6.82
CA SER A 404 30.96 -9.98 5.68
C SER A 404 29.92 -10.80 4.93
N ASP A 405 28.95 -11.39 5.63
CA ASP A 405 27.92 -12.24 5.03
C ASP A 405 26.93 -11.36 4.24
N ALA A 406 26.56 -10.22 4.82
CA ALA A 406 25.76 -9.20 4.15
C ALA A 406 26.44 -8.69 2.87
N LYS A 407 27.75 -8.45 2.93
CA LYS A 407 28.55 -8.04 1.77
C LYS A 407 28.62 -9.12 0.70
N ALA A 408 28.89 -10.38 1.07
CA ALA A 408 28.93 -11.50 0.14
C ALA A 408 27.61 -11.63 -0.63
N TYR A 409 26.47 -11.51 0.07
CA TYR A 409 25.15 -11.47 -0.57
C TYR A 409 25.06 -10.39 -1.65
N THR A 410 25.42 -9.14 -1.33
CA THR A 410 25.28 -8.02 -2.27
C THR A 410 26.25 -8.09 -3.44
N ASP A 411 27.41 -8.73 -3.24
CA ASP A 411 28.42 -8.94 -4.27
C ASP A 411 28.00 -10.08 -5.23
N GLU A 412 27.41 -11.16 -4.70
CA GLU A 412 26.94 -12.33 -5.47
C GLU A 412 25.55 -12.14 -6.09
N GLY A 413 24.73 -11.27 -5.50
CA GLY A 413 23.37 -10.99 -5.95
C GLY A 413 23.33 -10.50 -7.39
N THR A 414 22.54 -11.16 -8.22
CA THR A 414 22.32 -10.76 -9.61
C THR A 414 21.91 -9.29 -9.68
N LYS A 415 22.69 -8.46 -10.38
CA LYS A 415 22.36 -7.05 -10.66
C LYS A 415 21.69 -6.91 -12.02
N PHE A 416 20.89 -5.88 -12.17
CA PHE A 416 20.19 -5.61 -13.43
C PHE A 416 21.18 -5.19 -14.52
N GLY A 417 21.23 -5.95 -15.61
CA GLY A 417 22.10 -5.66 -16.74
C GLY A 417 21.51 -4.60 -17.68
N PRO A 418 22.34 -3.91 -18.49
CA PRO A 418 21.89 -2.83 -19.36
C PRO A 418 20.87 -3.30 -20.43
N LYS A 419 20.98 -4.55 -20.90
CA LYS A 419 20.01 -5.12 -21.86
C LYS A 419 18.64 -5.35 -21.22
N GLN A 420 18.60 -5.82 -19.97
CA GLN A 420 17.37 -6.04 -19.20
C GLN A 420 16.66 -4.70 -18.96
N ILE A 421 17.41 -3.70 -18.49
CA ILE A 421 16.88 -2.35 -18.27
C ILE A 421 16.35 -1.76 -19.58
N GLN A 422 17.11 -1.84 -20.68
CA GLN A 422 16.65 -1.35 -21.98
C GLN A 422 15.36 -2.03 -22.45
N TYR A 423 15.24 -3.34 -22.24
CA TYR A 423 14.03 -4.08 -22.61
C TYR A 423 12.81 -3.64 -21.78
N VAL A 424 12.98 -3.41 -20.48
CA VAL A 424 11.91 -2.92 -19.60
C VAL A 424 11.54 -1.47 -19.93
N LYS A 425 12.52 -0.61 -20.24
CA LYS A 425 12.28 0.76 -20.72
C LYS A 425 11.41 0.76 -21.98
N GLU A 426 11.76 -0.07 -22.97
CA GLU A 426 10.94 -0.23 -24.18
C GLU A 426 9.51 -0.69 -23.86
N ALA A 427 9.36 -1.57 -22.86
CA ALA A 427 8.03 -2.02 -22.44
C ALA A 427 7.20 -0.93 -21.76
N CYS A 428 7.80 -0.19 -20.83
CA CYS A 428 7.12 0.89 -20.11
C CYS A 428 6.74 2.04 -21.06
N ASN A 429 7.65 2.45 -21.95
CA ASN A 429 7.35 3.45 -22.98
C ASN A 429 6.27 2.97 -23.95
N TYR A 430 6.34 1.71 -24.39
CA TYR A 430 5.28 1.15 -25.24
C TYR A 430 3.91 1.27 -24.56
N ILE A 431 3.80 0.90 -23.28
CA ILE A 431 2.54 1.01 -22.53
C ILE A 431 2.06 2.46 -22.51
N TRP A 432 2.91 3.40 -22.10
CA TRP A 432 2.56 4.82 -22.03
C TRP A 432 2.18 5.42 -23.39
N ASP A 433 2.93 5.11 -24.44
CA ASP A 433 2.69 5.61 -25.79
C ASP A 433 1.38 5.05 -26.38
N THR A 434 1.07 3.81 -26.03
CA THR A 434 -0.08 3.07 -26.54
C THR A 434 -1.36 3.45 -25.82
N TYR A 435 -1.31 3.61 -24.49
CA TYR A 435 -2.49 3.74 -23.63
C TYR A 435 -2.66 5.14 -23.03
N GLY A 436 -1.60 5.96 -22.98
CA GLY A 436 -1.63 7.27 -22.33
C GLY A 436 -1.70 7.20 -20.80
N ARG A 437 -1.39 6.03 -20.24
CA ARG A 437 -1.37 5.78 -18.81
C ARG A 437 -0.42 4.62 -18.52
N PHE A 438 0.05 4.54 -17.28
CA PHE A 438 0.86 3.45 -16.80
C PHE A 438 0.47 3.09 -15.35
N PRO A 439 0.28 1.80 -15.03
CA PRO A 439 0.18 0.66 -15.96
C PRO A 439 -1.05 0.75 -16.88
N ALA A 440 -1.16 -0.16 -17.87
CA ALA A 440 -2.23 -0.12 -18.87
C ALA A 440 -3.61 -0.52 -18.31
N HIS A 441 -3.63 -1.50 -17.41
CA HIS A 441 -4.80 -2.29 -16.99
C HIS A 441 -5.15 -2.15 -15.50
N VAL A 442 -4.33 -1.43 -14.74
CA VAL A 442 -4.61 -1.01 -13.36
C VAL A 442 -4.29 0.48 -13.22
N ASP A 443 -4.88 1.12 -12.23
CA ASP A 443 -4.58 2.51 -11.87
C ASP A 443 -3.16 2.64 -11.33
N ALA A 444 -2.50 3.78 -11.61
CA ALA A 444 -1.18 4.09 -11.06
C ALA A 444 -1.25 4.09 -9.53
N PHE A 445 -2.29 4.74 -9.00
CA PHE A 445 -2.73 4.56 -7.62
C PHE A 445 -4.06 3.81 -7.56
N TYR A 446 -4.02 2.60 -7.04
CA TYR A 446 -5.20 1.75 -6.93
C TYR A 446 -5.77 1.77 -5.52
N SER A 447 -7.09 1.82 -5.37
CA SER A 447 -7.74 1.54 -4.09
C SER A 447 -8.47 0.20 -4.17
N PRO A 448 -8.29 -0.71 -3.19
CA PRO A 448 -9.04 -1.97 -3.14
C PRO A 448 -10.54 -1.76 -2.85
N GLY A 449 -10.98 -0.51 -2.66
CA GLY A 449 -12.37 -0.16 -2.39
C GLY A 449 -12.82 -0.50 -0.97
N MET A 450 -11.89 -0.85 -0.08
CA MET A 450 -12.15 -1.22 1.33
C MET A 450 -11.54 -0.17 2.26
N PHE A 451 -12.29 0.23 3.28
CA PHE A 451 -11.95 1.29 4.23
C PHE A 451 -12.13 0.71 5.63
N LEU A 452 -11.34 1.18 6.59
CA LEU A 452 -11.47 0.78 7.99
C LEU A 452 -11.80 1.99 8.85
N GLN A 453 -12.88 1.92 9.63
CA GLN A 453 -13.26 2.96 10.57
C GLN A 453 -13.14 2.46 12.01
N PHE A 454 -12.65 3.32 12.90
CA PHE A 454 -12.69 3.17 14.35
C PHE A 454 -13.49 4.28 15.01
N ALA A 455 -14.04 4.00 16.18
CA ALA A 455 -14.72 4.96 17.04
C ALA A 455 -14.89 4.43 18.47
N HIS A 456 -15.12 5.32 19.43
CA HIS A 456 -15.79 4.95 20.68
C HIS A 456 -17.25 4.58 20.39
N LEU A 457 -17.78 3.54 21.05
CA LEU A 457 -19.13 3.05 20.78
C LEU A 457 -20.20 3.82 21.54
N GLU A 458 -21.40 3.92 20.95
CA GLU A 458 -22.61 4.33 21.66
C GLU A 458 -23.06 3.20 22.60
N ILE A 459 -22.53 3.15 23.82
CA ILE A 459 -22.75 2.01 24.74
C ILE A 459 -24.24 1.79 25.02
N GLU A 460 -25.05 2.85 25.11
CA GLU A 460 -26.48 2.82 25.33
C GLU A 460 -27.24 2.09 24.20
N TYR A 461 -26.74 2.17 22.96
CA TYR A 461 -27.26 1.37 21.84
C TYR A 461 -26.95 -0.12 22.07
N TYR A 462 -25.72 -0.44 22.46
CA TYR A 462 -25.27 -1.81 22.64
C TYR A 462 -25.95 -2.49 23.85
N ASP A 463 -26.06 -1.79 24.98
CA ASP A 463 -26.76 -2.23 26.20
C ASP A 463 -28.22 -2.58 25.93
N ARG A 464 -28.88 -1.84 25.04
CA ARG A 464 -30.29 -2.04 24.72
C ARG A 464 -30.52 -3.26 23.83
N PHE A 465 -29.61 -3.55 22.91
CA PHE A 465 -29.89 -4.45 21.79
C PHE A 465 -29.00 -5.69 21.69
N PHE A 466 -27.86 -5.74 22.39
CA PHE A 466 -26.88 -6.82 22.25
C PHE A 466 -26.53 -7.46 23.60
N ASP A 467 -26.06 -8.71 23.56
CA ASP A 467 -25.50 -9.38 24.73
C ASP A 467 -24.20 -8.66 25.17
N PRO A 468 -24.06 -8.25 26.45
CA PRO A 468 -22.85 -7.60 26.99
C PRO A 468 -21.54 -8.31 26.67
N LYS A 469 -21.55 -9.64 26.53
CA LYS A 469 -20.37 -10.43 26.14
C LYS A 469 -19.82 -10.06 24.76
N GLN A 470 -20.64 -9.45 23.90
CA GLN A 470 -20.24 -9.04 22.55
C GLN A 470 -19.47 -7.71 22.53
N TYR A 471 -19.46 -6.92 23.60
CA TYR A 471 -18.78 -5.62 23.63
C TYR A 471 -18.15 -5.31 25.00
N ALA A 472 -17.93 -6.31 25.85
CA ALA A 472 -17.35 -6.13 27.18
C ALA A 472 -16.03 -5.34 27.17
N ARG A 473 -15.17 -5.57 26.18
CA ARG A 473 -13.91 -4.83 26.02
C ARG A 473 -14.14 -3.35 25.68
N GLN A 474 -15.13 -3.07 24.84
CA GLN A 474 -15.52 -1.70 24.48
C GLN A 474 -16.23 -0.98 25.64
N ALA A 475 -17.05 -1.67 26.43
CA ALA A 475 -17.70 -1.10 27.61
C ALA A 475 -16.69 -0.71 28.71
N ALA A 476 -15.53 -1.38 28.77
CA ALA A 476 -14.45 -1.06 29.70
C ALA A 476 -13.54 0.08 29.20
N HIS A 477 -13.68 0.52 27.95
CA HIS A 477 -12.72 1.40 27.30
C HIS A 477 -12.52 2.73 28.04
N ASP A 478 -13.61 3.48 28.28
CA ASP A 478 -13.52 4.80 28.92
C ASP A 478 -12.85 4.74 30.30
N ALA A 479 -13.15 3.71 31.10
CA ALA A 479 -12.54 3.53 32.42
C ALA A 479 -11.04 3.15 32.36
N LEU A 480 -10.57 2.62 31.23
CA LEU A 480 -9.18 2.21 31.02
C LEU A 480 -8.36 3.33 30.37
N TRP A 481 -8.92 4.03 29.39
CA TRP A 481 -8.22 4.99 28.54
C TRP A 481 -8.50 6.45 28.90
N HIS A 482 -9.61 6.72 29.58
CA HIS A 482 -10.06 8.06 29.97
C HIS A 482 -10.53 8.13 31.46
N PRO A 483 -9.74 7.63 32.43
CA PRO A 483 -10.16 7.50 33.83
C PRO A 483 -10.25 8.81 34.62
#